data_AF-A0A7V0JHW0-F1
#
_entry.id   AF-A0A7V0JHW0-F1
#
_cell.length_a   1.000
_cell.length_b   1.000
_cell.length_c   1.000
_cell.angle_alpha   90.00
_cell.angle_beta   90.00
_cell.angle_gamma   90.00
#
_symmetry.space_group_name_H-M   'P 1'
#
loop_
_entity.id
_entity.type
_entity.pdbx_description
1 polymer ?
#
loop_
_entity_poly.entity_id
_entity_poly.type
_entity_poly.pdbx_seq_one_letter_code
_entity_poly.pdbx_strand_id
1 'polypeptide(L)'
;MKKVFLIFGLTILLSTALIAVAITGDTAEDPVCGMEVEIEKAAAKIEGSKDTIYFCSEACKEKFLTNPGDYLDQETLDKMGVTLTSGQKAPCSGESASKSLSAPAKEASSDRECGGCARASTTDEADAADQLGCDGNCGNTRVAAINEFHEIMHPMEAAIGSQDLPAIKTLYPQLALKKEAIMNADCPDGACSHRFDGARKNLSDKVDALVTACESEDYGAIKEAFFEMHDAYTALDHAAR
;
A
#
# COMPACT_ATOMS: atom_id res chain seq x y z
N MET A 1 15.18 14.50 -92.58
CA MET A 1 16.60 14.60 -92.14
C MET A 1 16.63 15.42 -90.86
N LYS A 2 17.28 14.89 -89.79
CA LYS A 2 17.84 15.63 -88.63
C LYS A 2 16.76 16.32 -87.76
N LYS A 3 16.36 15.90 -86.55
CA LYS A 3 17.00 15.34 -85.33
C LYS A 3 15.80 14.94 -84.44
N VAL A 4 15.57 13.70 -84.02
CA VAL A 4 16.25 12.89 -82.98
C VAL A 4 16.72 13.70 -81.77
N PHE A 5 16.32 13.22 -80.58
CA PHE A 5 16.78 13.56 -79.24
C PHE A 5 16.19 14.82 -78.59
N LEU A 6 15.50 14.62 -77.46
CA LEU A 6 15.57 15.40 -76.20
C LEU A 6 14.24 15.59 -75.44
N ILE A 7 13.36 14.58 -75.36
CA ILE A 7 12.31 14.62 -74.30
C ILE A 7 11.88 13.25 -73.75
N PHE A 8 12.61 12.18 -74.08
CA PHE A 8 12.46 10.87 -73.44
C PHE A 8 13.64 10.67 -72.50
N GLY A 9 13.50 11.06 -71.23
CA GLY A 9 14.55 10.76 -70.24
C GLY A 9 14.59 11.70 -69.04
N LEU A 10 13.48 11.85 -68.29
CA LEU A 10 13.59 12.36 -66.91
C LEU A 10 12.35 12.10 -66.04
N THR A 11 11.69 10.94 -66.14
CA THR A 11 10.53 10.66 -65.27
C THR A 11 10.47 9.26 -64.66
N ILE A 12 11.55 8.46 -64.75
CA ILE A 12 11.59 7.11 -64.16
C ILE A 12 12.84 6.94 -63.29
N LEU A 13 13.09 7.92 -62.42
CA LEU A 13 14.04 7.83 -61.30
C LEU A 13 13.47 8.57 -60.08
N LEU A 14 12.22 8.27 -59.71
CA LEU A 14 11.82 8.39 -58.31
C LEU A 14 11.55 6.98 -57.80
N SER A 15 12.67 6.27 -57.65
CA SER A 15 12.81 5.11 -56.81
C SER A 15 12.02 5.33 -55.53
N THR A 16 11.10 4.41 -55.28
CA THR A 16 10.38 4.22 -54.03
C THR A 16 11.34 4.41 -52.86
N ALA A 17 11.35 5.61 -52.29
CA ALA A 17 11.95 5.85 -50.99
C ALA A 17 11.21 4.93 -50.04
N LEU A 18 11.93 3.94 -49.50
CA LEU A 18 11.54 3.21 -48.32
C LEU A 18 11.05 4.24 -47.31
N ILE A 19 9.74 4.27 -47.11
CA ILE A 19 9.14 4.93 -45.96
C ILE A 19 9.49 4.02 -44.78
N ALA A 20 10.66 4.23 -44.19
CA ALA A 20 10.90 3.83 -42.81
C ALA A 20 10.12 4.82 -41.95
N VAL A 21 8.83 4.57 -41.76
CA VAL A 21 8.10 5.15 -40.64
C VAL A 21 8.76 4.55 -39.40
N ALA A 22 9.65 5.31 -38.79
CA ALA A 22 9.99 5.09 -37.39
C ALA A 22 8.66 5.21 -36.64
N ILE A 23 8.11 4.07 -36.22
CA ILE A 23 7.00 4.05 -35.25
C ILE A 23 7.60 4.62 -33.98
N THR A 24 7.48 5.93 -33.84
CA THR A 24 7.64 6.62 -32.57
C THR A 24 6.33 6.35 -31.86
N GLY A 25 6.26 5.20 -31.19
CA GLY A 25 5.15 4.91 -30.30
C GLY A 25 5.19 5.96 -29.20
N ASP A 26 4.07 6.63 -28.96
CA ASP A 26 3.97 7.55 -27.84
C ASP A 26 4.25 6.76 -26.55
N THR A 27 5.18 7.24 -25.74
CA THR A 27 5.52 6.66 -24.44
C THR A 27 4.99 7.55 -23.33
N ALA A 28 4.58 6.92 -22.23
CA ALA A 28 4.07 7.56 -21.03
C ALA A 28 4.83 7.04 -19.81
N GLU A 29 5.06 7.89 -18.82
CA GLU A 29 5.74 7.50 -17.58
C GLU A 29 4.72 6.97 -16.57
N ASP A 30 5.00 5.80 -15.98
CA ASP A 30 4.22 5.24 -14.88
C ASP A 30 4.47 6.07 -13.60
N PRO A 31 3.45 6.74 -13.04
CA PRO A 31 3.62 7.64 -11.89
C PRO A 31 3.98 6.91 -10.58
N VAL A 32 3.84 5.57 -10.53
CA VAL A 32 4.16 4.78 -9.33
C VAL A 32 5.63 4.40 -9.28
N CYS A 33 6.24 4.08 -10.42
CA CYS A 33 7.60 3.55 -10.46
C CYS A 33 8.57 4.32 -11.38
N GLY A 34 8.09 5.29 -12.16
CA GLY A 34 8.89 6.07 -13.11
C GLY A 34 9.29 5.30 -14.37
N MET A 35 8.68 4.14 -14.63
CA MET A 35 9.00 3.34 -15.82
C MET A 35 8.36 3.96 -17.05
N GLU A 36 9.14 4.10 -18.13
CA GLU A 36 8.62 4.50 -19.44
C GLU A 36 7.86 3.34 -20.08
N VAL A 37 6.59 3.56 -20.42
CA VAL A 37 5.64 2.58 -20.95
C VAL A 37 5.21 3.00 -22.34
N GLU A 38 5.32 2.10 -23.31
CA GLU A 38 4.72 2.31 -24.63
C GLU A 38 3.19 2.31 -24.50
N ILE A 39 2.52 3.39 -24.89
CA ILE A 39 1.07 3.59 -24.71
C ILE A 39 0.26 2.42 -25.33
N GLU A 40 0.69 1.92 -26.49
CA GLU A 40 0.02 0.80 -27.17
C GLU A 40 0.19 -0.54 -26.45
N LYS A 41 1.21 -0.69 -25.60
CA LYS A 41 1.55 -1.92 -24.87
C LYS A 41 1.38 -1.80 -23.36
N ALA A 42 0.78 -0.71 -22.88
CA ALA A 42 0.60 -0.50 -21.45
C ALA A 42 -0.18 -1.67 -20.84
N ALA A 43 0.38 -2.27 -19.79
CA ALA A 43 -0.21 -3.42 -19.13
C ALA A 43 -1.53 -3.05 -18.44
N ALA A 44 -1.63 -1.81 -17.94
CA ALA A 44 -2.86 -1.28 -17.40
C ALA A 44 -2.96 0.23 -17.67
N LYS A 45 -4.19 0.75 -17.67
CA LYS A 45 -4.48 2.19 -17.79
C LYS A 45 -5.70 2.61 -16.99
N ILE A 46 -5.78 3.91 -16.69
CA ILE A 46 -6.95 4.59 -16.13
C ILE A 46 -7.32 5.74 -17.07
N GLU A 47 -8.55 5.74 -17.55
CA GLU A 47 -9.08 6.80 -18.40
C GLU A 47 -9.68 7.89 -17.51
N GLY A 48 -9.03 9.06 -17.45
CA GLY A 48 -9.56 10.27 -16.83
C GLY A 48 -10.46 11.05 -17.80
N SER A 49 -11.16 12.05 -17.29
CA SER A 49 -12.02 12.90 -18.12
C SER A 49 -11.25 13.72 -19.16
N LYS A 50 -9.96 14.00 -18.92
CA LYS A 50 -9.11 14.77 -19.84
C LYS A 50 -7.85 14.05 -20.30
N ASP A 51 -7.33 13.10 -19.53
CA ASP A 51 -6.08 12.41 -19.83
C ASP A 51 -6.10 10.95 -19.39
N THR A 52 -5.25 10.10 -19.97
CA THR A 52 -5.12 8.68 -19.62
C THR A 52 -3.80 8.44 -18.90
N ILE A 53 -3.86 7.80 -17.74
CA ILE A 53 -2.67 7.37 -16.99
C ILE A 53 -2.34 5.94 -17.39
N TYR A 54 -1.09 5.69 -17.76
CA TYR A 54 -0.59 4.39 -18.18
C TYR A 54 0.31 3.79 -17.11
N PHE A 55 0.22 2.47 -16.93
CA PHE A 55 0.97 1.73 -15.92
C PHE A 55 1.74 0.57 -16.56
N CYS A 56 2.94 0.34 -16.06
CA CYS A 56 3.82 -0.75 -16.50
C CYS A 56 3.28 -2.14 -16.09
N SER A 57 2.41 -2.18 -15.07
CA SER A 57 1.82 -3.41 -14.54
C SER A 57 0.46 -3.12 -13.87
N GLU A 58 -0.36 -4.16 -13.73
CA GLU A 58 -1.62 -4.08 -12.96
C GLU A 58 -1.35 -3.74 -11.49
N ALA A 59 -0.26 -4.25 -10.91
CA ALA A 59 0.13 -3.94 -9.54
C ALA A 59 0.43 -2.45 -9.32
N CYS A 60 1.04 -1.76 -10.30
CA CYS A 60 1.25 -0.31 -10.22
C CYS A 60 -0.09 0.44 -10.29
N LYS A 61 -1.00 0.03 -11.16
CA LYS A 61 -2.36 0.59 -11.20
C LYS A 61 -3.09 0.44 -9.86
N GLU A 62 -3.02 -0.73 -9.22
CA GLU A 62 -3.69 -0.99 -7.93
C GLU A 62 -3.11 -0.11 -6.82
N LYS A 63 -1.78 0.04 -6.76
CA LYS A 63 -1.12 0.97 -5.82
C LYS A 63 -1.58 2.40 -6.04
N PHE A 64 -1.62 2.84 -7.30
CA PHE A 64 -2.11 4.17 -7.65
C PHE A 64 -3.56 4.40 -7.26
N LEU A 65 -4.44 3.40 -7.43
CA LEU A 65 -5.85 3.49 -7.03
C LEU A 65 -6.04 3.53 -5.51
N THR A 66 -5.10 2.95 -4.77
CA THR A 66 -5.15 2.93 -3.30
C THR A 66 -4.89 4.31 -2.71
N ASN A 67 -3.85 5.00 -3.20
CA ASN A 67 -3.59 6.38 -2.82
C ASN A 67 -2.98 7.21 -3.97
N PRO A 68 -3.81 7.80 -4.84
CA PRO A 68 -3.31 8.56 -5.99
C PRO A 68 -2.62 9.86 -5.60
N GLY A 69 -2.93 10.42 -4.42
CA GLY A 69 -2.34 11.66 -3.92
C GLY A 69 -0.86 11.55 -3.56
N ASP A 70 -0.35 10.33 -3.39
CA ASP A 70 1.07 10.08 -3.15
C ASP A 70 1.91 10.16 -4.43
N TYR A 71 1.26 10.00 -5.60
CA TYR A 71 1.93 9.91 -6.90
C TYR A 71 1.68 11.12 -7.78
N LEU A 72 0.51 11.76 -7.66
CA LEU A 72 0.16 12.97 -8.40
C LEU A 72 -0.37 14.03 -7.43
N ASP A 73 0.02 15.27 -7.66
CA ASP A 73 -0.54 16.39 -6.90
C ASP A 73 -2.04 16.58 -7.21
N GLN A 74 -2.76 17.19 -6.25
CA GLN A 74 -4.20 17.42 -6.39
C GLN A 74 -4.55 18.28 -7.61
N GLU A 75 -3.67 19.20 -8.00
CA GLU A 75 -3.88 20.03 -9.20
C GLU A 75 -3.89 19.16 -10.48
N THR A 76 -3.03 18.15 -10.55
CA THR A 76 -2.93 17.20 -11.66
C THR A 76 -4.11 16.23 -11.65
N LEU A 77 -4.50 15.73 -10.48
CA LEU A 77 -5.69 14.88 -10.32
C LEU A 77 -6.99 15.60 -10.77
N ASP A 78 -7.16 16.86 -10.35
CA ASP A 78 -8.27 17.72 -10.75
C ASP A 78 -8.27 18.03 -12.25
N LYS A 79 -7.08 18.29 -12.82
CA LYS A 79 -6.94 18.53 -14.26
C LYS A 79 -7.36 17.33 -15.08
N MET A 80 -6.97 16.12 -14.65
CA MET A 80 -7.29 14.87 -15.31
C MET A 80 -8.76 14.46 -15.12
N GLY A 81 -9.48 15.12 -14.21
CA GLY A 81 -10.90 14.86 -13.95
C GLY A 81 -11.15 13.41 -13.56
N VAL A 82 -10.19 12.80 -12.86
CA VAL A 82 -10.35 11.47 -12.28
C VAL A 82 -11.32 11.64 -11.12
N THR A 83 -12.61 11.41 -11.39
CA THR A 83 -13.62 11.34 -10.34
C THR A 83 -13.46 10.00 -9.63
N LEU A 84 -12.47 9.93 -8.74
CA LEU A 84 -12.41 8.86 -7.75
C LEU A 84 -13.57 9.13 -6.80
N THR A 85 -14.66 8.40 -6.98
CA THR A 85 -15.65 8.30 -5.91
C THR A 85 -14.93 7.65 -4.74
N SER A 86 -14.47 8.48 -3.79
CA SER A 86 -14.14 8.03 -2.45
C SER A 86 -15.32 7.18 -1.97
N GLY A 87 -15.11 5.87 -1.83
CA GLY A 87 -16.12 4.95 -1.30
C GLY A 87 -16.91 4.08 -2.30
N GLN A 88 -16.27 3.42 -3.27
CA GLN A 88 -16.82 2.17 -3.82
C GLN A 88 -15.97 0.96 -3.41
N LYS A 89 -16.22 0.55 -2.16
CA LYS A 89 -16.06 -0.82 -1.67
C LYS A 89 -16.66 -1.78 -2.70
N ALA A 90 -15.87 -2.72 -3.22
CA ALA A 90 -16.41 -3.87 -3.94
C ALA A 90 -17.43 -4.59 -3.02
N PRO A 91 -18.63 -4.95 -3.51
CA PRO A 91 -19.64 -5.57 -2.66
C PRO A 91 -19.30 -7.06 -2.47
N CYS A 92 -18.84 -7.41 -1.27
CA CYS A 92 -19.00 -8.78 -0.79
C CYS A 92 -20.38 -8.88 -0.13
N SER A 93 -21.36 -9.33 -0.90
CA SER A 93 -22.68 -9.74 -0.39
C SER A 93 -22.54 -11.07 0.35
N GLY A 94 -22.75 -11.03 1.67
CA GLY A 94 -22.77 -12.19 2.55
C GLY A 94 -23.37 -11.79 3.90
N GLU A 95 -24.68 -11.61 3.92
CA GLU A 95 -25.48 -11.29 5.11
C GLU A 95 -25.62 -12.50 6.03
N SER A 96 -25.36 -12.32 7.33
CA SER A 96 -26.11 -12.98 8.40
C SER A 96 -25.91 -12.27 9.74
N ALA A 97 -27.03 -11.82 10.29
CA ALA A 97 -27.18 -11.10 11.53
C ALA A 97 -27.02 -11.97 12.78
N SER A 98 -26.50 -11.38 13.87
CA SER A 98 -26.98 -11.47 15.27
C SER A 98 -26.28 -10.33 16.05
N LYS A 99 -26.92 -9.25 16.53
CA LYS A 99 -27.77 -9.13 17.73
C LYS A 99 -27.07 -9.73 18.98
N SER A 100 -26.82 -9.08 20.11
CA SER A 100 -27.06 -7.74 20.67
C SER A 100 -26.45 -7.72 22.10
N LEU A 101 -26.30 -6.52 22.67
CA LEU A 101 -26.45 -6.14 24.10
C LEU A 101 -25.21 -5.61 24.83
N SER A 102 -25.50 -4.66 25.72
CA SER A 102 -24.73 -3.49 26.09
C SER A 102 -24.43 -3.42 27.59
N ALA A 103 -23.34 -2.70 27.94
CA ALA A 103 -23.15 -1.79 29.09
C ALA A 103 -23.04 -2.39 30.53
N PRO A 104 -22.49 -1.67 31.54
CA PRO A 104 -22.14 -0.24 31.56
C PRO A 104 -20.75 0.15 32.16
N ALA A 105 -20.43 1.44 31.94
CA ALA A 105 -19.28 2.19 32.43
C ALA A 105 -19.31 2.48 33.95
N LYS A 106 -18.12 2.72 34.52
CA LYS A 106 -17.87 3.78 35.51
C LYS A 106 -16.38 4.12 35.64
N GLU A 107 -16.13 5.41 35.86
CA GLU A 107 -14.91 6.17 35.58
C GLU A 107 -13.82 6.19 36.68
N ALA A 108 -12.67 6.71 36.23
CA ALA A 108 -11.77 7.69 36.86
C ALA A 108 -10.61 7.20 37.75
N SER A 109 -9.36 7.52 37.34
CA SER A 109 -8.59 8.57 38.04
C SER A 109 -7.23 8.93 37.41
N SER A 110 -7.02 10.25 37.33
CA SER A 110 -5.77 11.02 37.34
C SER A 110 -4.91 11.11 36.08
N ASP A 111 -5.38 11.98 35.18
CA ASP A 111 -4.58 12.68 34.19
C ASP A 111 -3.42 13.47 34.83
N ARG A 112 -2.19 13.14 34.44
CA ARG A 112 -1.09 14.10 34.44
C ARG A 112 -0.91 14.58 33.01
N GLU A 113 -1.32 15.81 32.80
CA GLU A 113 -1.20 16.57 31.56
C GLU A 113 0.26 16.60 31.09
N CYS A 114 0.58 15.85 30.03
CA CYS A 114 1.86 15.95 29.34
C CYS A 114 1.80 17.15 28.39
N GLY A 115 2.24 18.32 28.88
CA GLY A 115 2.30 19.54 28.10
C GLY A 115 3.34 19.45 26.98
N GLY A 116 2.90 19.20 25.74
CA GLY A 116 3.77 19.31 24.57
C GLY A 116 3.19 18.82 23.25
N CYS A 117 2.30 17.83 23.25
CA CYS A 117 1.62 17.44 22.03
C CYS A 117 0.38 18.33 21.82
N ALA A 118 0.35 19.09 20.72
CA ALA A 118 -0.84 19.83 20.32
C ALA A 118 -2.03 18.86 20.32
N ARG A 119 -3.05 19.22 21.10
CA ARG A 119 -4.27 18.45 21.30
C ARG A 119 -5.00 18.40 19.95
N ALA A 120 -4.80 17.33 19.20
CA ALA A 120 -5.69 16.98 18.10
C ALA A 120 -7.06 16.73 18.73
N SER A 121 -8.03 17.50 18.26
CA SER A 121 -9.40 17.58 18.75
C SER A 121 -10.08 16.22 18.83
N THR A 122 -10.85 16.07 19.89
CA THR A 122 -11.68 14.92 20.23
C THR A 122 -12.64 14.52 19.11
N THR A 123 -12.33 13.41 18.46
CA THR A 123 -13.29 12.39 18.00
C THR A 123 -12.62 11.05 18.24
N ASP A 124 -13.21 10.29 19.17
CA ASP A 124 -13.15 8.84 19.40
C ASP A 124 -11.84 8.08 19.12
N GLU A 125 -11.41 7.29 20.12
CA GLU A 125 -10.27 6.35 20.15
C GLU A 125 -10.33 5.20 19.10
N ALA A 126 -10.98 5.42 17.96
CA ALA A 126 -11.10 4.50 16.84
C ALA A 126 -10.53 5.04 15.51
N ASP A 127 -10.21 6.34 15.38
CA ASP A 127 -9.90 6.97 14.08
C ASP A 127 -8.40 7.14 13.75
N ALA A 128 -7.47 6.69 14.61
CA ALA A 128 -6.03 6.74 14.31
C ALA A 128 -5.51 5.54 13.49
N ALA A 129 -6.36 4.55 13.22
CA ALA A 129 -5.99 3.35 12.47
C ALA A 129 -6.25 3.45 10.95
N ASP A 130 -7.01 4.46 10.48
CA ASP A 130 -7.59 4.46 9.13
C ASP A 130 -6.66 4.96 8.00
N GLN A 131 -5.40 5.32 8.29
CA GLN A 131 -4.44 5.75 7.25
C GLN A 131 -3.02 5.20 7.44
N LEU A 132 -2.87 4.02 8.05
CA LEU A 132 -1.56 3.37 8.19
C LEU A 132 -1.32 2.38 7.05
N GLY A 133 -1.36 2.90 5.82
CA GLY A 133 -0.73 2.24 4.69
C GLY A 133 0.80 2.25 4.86
N CYS A 134 1.48 1.27 4.27
CA CYS A 134 2.94 1.26 4.24
C CYS A 134 3.46 2.48 3.47
N ASP A 135 4.11 3.42 4.16
CA ASP A 135 4.71 4.64 3.61
C ASP A 135 6.01 4.39 2.83
N GLY A 136 6.37 3.11 2.60
CA GLY A 136 7.61 2.69 1.95
C GLY A 136 8.86 2.83 2.84
N ASN A 137 8.72 3.27 4.09
CA ASN A 137 9.82 3.47 5.04
C ASN A 137 9.69 2.57 6.30
N CYS A 138 8.92 1.49 6.21
CA CYS A 138 8.77 0.51 7.27
C CYS A 138 10.08 -0.21 7.59
N GLY A 139 10.29 -0.55 8.87
CA GLY A 139 11.46 -1.30 9.33
C GLY A 139 12.73 -0.47 9.46
N ASN A 140 12.61 0.86 9.43
CA ASN A 140 13.70 1.82 9.60
C ASN A 140 13.54 2.63 10.89
N THR A 141 13.12 1.99 11.98
CA THR A 141 12.95 2.64 13.27
C THR A 141 14.26 2.70 14.06
N ARG A 142 14.27 3.52 15.12
CA ARG A 142 15.38 3.56 16.09
C ARG A 142 15.36 2.38 17.07
N VAL A 143 14.34 1.52 17.01
CA VAL A 143 14.15 0.38 17.91
C VAL A 143 14.40 -0.92 17.13
N ALA A 144 15.57 -1.52 17.33
CA ALA A 144 15.99 -2.71 16.57
C ALA A 144 14.96 -3.85 16.61
N ALA A 145 14.30 -4.07 17.75
CA ALA A 145 13.30 -5.12 17.90
C ALA A 145 12.09 -4.96 16.95
N ILE A 146 11.71 -3.73 16.61
CA ILE A 146 10.62 -3.46 15.65
C ILE A 146 11.08 -3.84 14.24
N ASN A 147 12.30 -3.45 13.86
CA ASN A 147 12.87 -3.76 12.54
C ASN A 147 13.05 -5.27 12.34
N GLU A 148 13.53 -5.98 13.38
CA GLU A 148 13.68 -7.44 13.35
C GLU A 148 12.33 -8.17 13.27
N PHE A 149 11.26 -7.61 13.85
CA PHE A 149 9.92 -8.17 13.74
C PHE A 149 9.42 -8.08 12.28
N HIS A 150 9.67 -6.96 11.61
CA HIS A 150 9.31 -6.74 10.21
C HIS A 150 9.98 -7.73 9.26
N GLU A 151 11.26 -8.05 9.48
CA GLU A 151 12.00 -9.04 8.67
C GLU A 151 11.30 -10.42 8.65
N ILE A 152 10.64 -10.80 9.75
CA ILE A 152 9.89 -12.06 9.87
C ILE A 152 8.49 -11.95 9.23
N MET A 153 7.93 -10.75 9.14
CA MET A 153 6.63 -10.54 8.50
C MET A 153 6.69 -10.83 6.99
N HIS A 154 7.78 -10.53 6.30
CA HIS A 154 7.91 -10.78 4.86
C HIS A 154 7.73 -12.26 4.44
N PRO A 155 8.45 -13.24 5.02
CA PRO A 155 8.20 -14.64 4.68
C PRO A 155 6.80 -15.11 5.13
N MET A 156 6.22 -14.51 6.17
CA MET A 156 4.85 -14.83 6.62
C MET A 156 3.82 -14.31 5.61
N GLU A 157 3.97 -13.09 5.11
CA GLU A 157 3.13 -12.50 4.06
C GLU A 157 3.19 -13.34 2.79
N ALA A 158 4.40 -13.78 2.39
CA ALA A 158 4.58 -14.67 1.25
C ALA A 158 3.85 -16.03 1.45
N ALA A 159 3.96 -16.62 2.64
CA ALA A 159 3.28 -17.87 2.99
C ALA A 159 1.76 -17.73 3.02
N ILE A 160 1.24 -16.58 3.47
CA ILE A 160 -0.18 -16.26 3.39
C ILE A 160 -0.59 -16.09 1.92
N GLY A 161 0.15 -15.33 1.12
CA GLY A 161 -0.11 -15.16 -0.31
C GLY A 161 -0.21 -16.50 -1.07
N SER A 162 0.59 -17.50 -0.69
CA SER A 162 0.57 -18.85 -1.26
C SER A 162 -0.34 -19.84 -0.54
N GLN A 163 -0.99 -19.46 0.56
CA GLN A 163 -1.78 -20.33 1.45
C GLN A 163 -0.99 -21.53 2.02
N ASP A 164 0.31 -21.35 2.26
CA ASP A 164 1.20 -22.38 2.80
C ASP A 164 1.06 -22.48 4.33
N LEU A 165 0.04 -23.21 4.79
CA LEU A 165 -0.22 -23.45 6.21
C LEU A 165 0.99 -24.06 6.97
N PRO A 166 1.74 -25.04 6.43
CA PRO A 166 2.98 -25.51 7.06
C PRO A 166 4.03 -24.41 7.28
N ALA A 167 4.26 -23.55 6.28
CA ALA A 167 5.18 -22.42 6.42
C ALA A 167 4.68 -21.42 7.47
N ILE A 168 3.40 -21.06 7.44
CA ILE A 168 2.73 -20.21 8.45
C ILE A 168 2.95 -20.77 9.85
N LYS A 169 2.73 -22.09 10.05
CA LYS A 169 2.92 -22.77 11.34
C LYS A 169 4.37 -22.76 11.85
N THR A 170 5.33 -22.63 10.95
CA THR A 170 6.75 -22.53 11.29
C THR A 170 7.17 -21.09 11.64
N LEU A 171 6.46 -20.10 11.10
CA LEU A 171 6.81 -18.68 11.22
C LEU A 171 6.15 -17.99 12.42
N TYR A 172 4.87 -18.26 12.72
CA TYR A 172 4.15 -17.55 13.81
C TYR A 172 4.83 -17.66 15.19
N PRO A 173 5.48 -18.78 15.60
CA PRO A 173 6.17 -18.84 16.89
C PRO A 173 7.33 -17.84 16.97
N GLN A 174 7.94 -17.49 15.84
CA GLN A 174 9.03 -16.51 15.79
C GLN A 174 8.49 -15.08 15.98
N LEU A 175 7.31 -14.77 15.42
CA LEU A 175 6.63 -13.49 15.66
C LEU A 175 6.29 -13.34 17.14
N ALA A 176 5.79 -14.39 17.80
CA ALA A 176 5.53 -14.38 19.24
C ALA A 176 6.80 -14.13 20.07
N LEU A 177 7.95 -14.68 19.69
CA LEU A 177 9.24 -14.39 20.35
C LEU A 177 9.69 -12.95 20.14
N LYS A 178 9.59 -12.41 18.91
CA LYS A 178 9.97 -11.02 18.62
C LYS A 178 9.03 -10.01 19.28
N LYS A 179 7.75 -10.34 19.45
CA LYS A 179 6.80 -9.56 20.25
C LYS A 179 7.35 -9.30 21.67
N GLU A 180 7.86 -10.33 22.34
CA GLU A 180 8.46 -10.16 23.68
C GLU A 180 9.69 -9.24 23.66
N ALA A 181 10.49 -9.26 22.59
CA ALA A 181 11.62 -8.35 22.44
C ALA A 181 11.15 -6.89 22.32
N ILE A 182 10.08 -6.63 21.57
CA ILE A 182 9.45 -5.30 21.45
C ILE A 182 8.89 -4.85 22.80
N MET A 183 8.18 -5.73 23.52
CA MET A 183 7.60 -5.43 24.84
C MET A 183 8.65 -5.03 25.88
N ASN A 184 9.89 -5.50 25.72
CA ASN A 184 11.00 -5.18 26.61
C ASN A 184 11.91 -4.05 26.09
N ALA A 185 11.64 -3.51 24.89
CA ALA A 185 12.45 -2.45 24.32
C ALA A 185 12.21 -1.10 25.03
N ASP A 186 13.27 -0.30 25.10
CA ASP A 186 13.20 1.08 25.57
C ASP A 186 12.44 1.96 24.57
N CYS A 187 11.73 2.97 25.09
CA CYS A 187 11.10 3.99 24.26
C CYS A 187 12.20 4.83 23.57
N PRO A 188 12.13 5.04 22.24
CA PRO A 188 13.13 5.84 21.54
C PRO A 188 13.05 7.32 21.95
N ASP A 189 14.19 8.03 21.96
CA ASP A 189 14.22 9.45 22.35
C ASP A 189 13.34 10.29 21.42
N GLY A 190 12.58 11.24 21.97
CA GLY A 190 11.71 12.11 21.17
C GLY A 190 10.35 11.50 20.83
N ALA A 191 10.16 10.19 21.05
CA ALA A 191 8.83 9.59 21.01
C ALA A 191 8.03 9.94 22.28
N CYS A 192 6.73 10.14 22.11
CA CYS A 192 5.80 10.25 23.24
C CYS A 192 5.60 8.87 23.85
N SER A 193 6.13 8.62 25.05
CA SER A 193 6.09 7.30 25.71
C SER A 193 4.71 6.65 25.70
N HIS A 194 3.64 7.39 26.02
CA HIS A 194 2.27 6.87 26.01
C HIS A 194 1.77 6.43 24.63
N ARG A 195 2.17 7.10 23.54
CA ARG A 195 1.80 6.70 22.16
C ARG A 195 2.54 5.43 21.75
N PHE A 196 3.84 5.40 22.03
CA PHE A 196 4.67 4.24 21.76
C PHE A 196 4.20 3.02 22.56
N ASP A 197 3.94 3.18 23.87
CA ASP A 197 3.44 2.12 24.74
C ASP A 197 2.07 1.62 24.30
N GLY A 198 1.16 2.52 23.91
CA GLY A 198 -0.16 2.17 23.38
C GLY A 198 -0.06 1.37 22.09
N ALA A 199 0.71 1.84 21.12
CA ALA A 199 0.90 1.15 19.83
C ALA A 199 1.57 -0.21 20.00
N ARG A 200 2.56 -0.30 20.89
CA ARG A 200 3.26 -1.54 21.24
C ARG A 200 2.32 -2.56 21.87
N LYS A 201 1.47 -2.13 22.82
CA LYS A 201 0.47 -2.99 23.43
C LYS A 201 -0.53 -3.49 22.37
N ASN A 202 -0.98 -2.62 21.47
CA ASN A 202 -1.88 -3.00 20.39
C ASN A 202 -1.25 -4.07 19.48
N LEU A 203 0.02 -3.90 19.08
CA LEU A 203 0.73 -4.94 18.32
C LEU A 203 0.79 -6.26 19.10
N SER A 204 1.09 -6.21 20.40
CA SER A 204 1.12 -7.41 21.24
C SER A 204 -0.21 -8.15 21.24
N ASP A 205 -1.31 -7.44 21.44
CA ASP A 205 -2.66 -8.00 21.43
C ASP A 205 -3.00 -8.64 20.07
N LYS A 206 -2.59 -8.01 18.96
CA LYS A 206 -2.80 -8.56 17.61
C LYS A 206 -1.93 -9.77 17.27
N VAL A 207 -0.70 -9.83 17.77
CA VAL A 207 0.13 -11.05 17.67
C VAL A 207 -0.51 -12.20 18.42
N ASP A 208 -1.04 -11.97 19.62
CA ASP A 208 -1.72 -13.02 20.39
C ASP A 208 -3.02 -13.50 19.70
N ALA A 209 -3.74 -12.59 19.05
CA ALA A 209 -4.88 -12.95 18.19
C ALA A 209 -4.45 -13.81 16.98
N LEU A 210 -3.34 -13.47 16.32
CA LEU A 210 -2.79 -14.25 15.22
C LEU A 210 -2.34 -15.65 15.66
N VAL A 211 -1.70 -15.77 16.83
CA VAL A 211 -1.34 -17.07 17.41
C VAL A 211 -2.59 -17.92 17.61
N THR A 212 -3.62 -17.34 18.23
CA THR A 212 -4.92 -18.01 18.43
C THR A 212 -5.55 -18.44 17.10
N ALA A 213 -5.49 -17.59 16.07
CA ALA A 213 -5.97 -17.93 14.74
C ALA A 213 -5.17 -19.07 14.09
N CYS A 214 -3.85 -19.13 14.29
CA CYS A 214 -2.98 -20.18 13.74
C CYS A 214 -3.16 -21.54 14.42
N GLU A 215 -3.71 -21.56 15.65
CA GLU A 215 -4.16 -22.79 16.32
C GLU A 215 -5.47 -23.32 15.71
N SER A 216 -6.23 -22.45 15.06
CA SER A 216 -7.36 -22.87 14.21
C SER A 216 -6.87 -23.40 12.85
N GLU A 217 -7.69 -24.18 12.18
CA GLU A 217 -7.46 -24.57 10.76
C GLU A 217 -8.21 -23.66 9.78
N ASP A 218 -8.65 -22.49 10.25
CA ASP A 218 -9.35 -21.50 9.42
C ASP A 218 -8.36 -20.51 8.80
N TYR A 219 -8.03 -20.76 7.54
CA TYR A 219 -7.13 -19.89 6.79
C TYR A 219 -7.68 -18.45 6.63
N GLY A 220 -9.01 -18.27 6.56
CA GLY A 220 -9.62 -16.95 6.48
C GLY A 220 -9.33 -16.13 7.74
N ALA A 221 -9.53 -16.75 8.92
CA ALA A 221 -9.22 -16.14 10.21
C ALA A 221 -7.71 -15.83 10.37
N ILE A 222 -6.84 -16.73 9.91
CA ILE A 222 -5.37 -16.50 9.92
C ILE A 222 -5.01 -15.29 9.06
N LYS A 223 -5.55 -15.23 7.85
CA LYS A 223 -5.29 -14.14 6.91
C LYS A 223 -5.76 -12.79 7.48
N GLU A 224 -6.97 -12.74 8.01
CA GLU A 224 -7.52 -11.54 8.65
C GLU A 224 -6.67 -11.09 9.84
N ALA A 225 -6.37 -12.01 10.78
CA ALA A 225 -5.56 -11.70 11.95
C ALA A 225 -4.14 -11.21 11.59
N PHE A 226 -3.55 -11.74 10.52
CA PHE A 226 -2.26 -11.26 10.03
C PHE A 226 -2.32 -9.81 9.54
N PHE A 227 -3.34 -9.44 8.76
CA PHE A 227 -3.48 -8.06 8.28
C PHE A 227 -3.75 -7.10 9.43
N GLU A 228 -4.59 -7.45 10.40
CA GLU A 228 -4.79 -6.61 11.58
C GLU A 228 -3.48 -6.43 12.40
N MET A 229 -2.68 -7.49 12.50
CA MET A 229 -1.36 -7.44 13.13
C MET A 229 -0.39 -6.56 12.33
N HIS A 230 -0.42 -6.64 11.00
CA HIS A 230 0.37 -5.79 10.11
C HIS A 230 0.03 -4.30 10.29
N ASP A 231 -1.25 -3.95 10.35
CA ASP A 231 -1.68 -2.57 10.58
C ASP A 231 -1.22 -2.05 11.95
N ALA A 232 -1.31 -2.90 12.99
CA ALA A 232 -0.78 -2.58 14.31
C ALA A 232 0.75 -2.42 14.32
N TYR A 233 1.47 -3.19 13.50
CA TYR A 233 2.90 -3.01 13.29
C TYR A 233 3.20 -1.66 12.66
N THR A 234 2.48 -1.27 11.59
CA THR A 234 2.69 0.04 10.94
C THR A 234 2.45 1.20 11.92
N ALA A 235 1.42 1.08 12.79
CA ALA A 235 1.16 2.06 13.84
C ALA A 235 2.33 2.20 14.82
N LEU A 236 2.92 1.08 15.22
CA LEU A 236 4.07 1.05 16.12
C LEU A 236 5.34 1.58 15.43
N ASP A 237 5.60 1.18 14.19
CA ASP A 237 6.73 1.65 13.39
C ASP A 237 6.70 3.18 13.25
N HIS A 238 5.53 3.75 12.96
CA HIS A 238 5.36 5.21 12.91
C HIS A 238 5.57 5.88 14.28
N ALA A 239 5.10 5.27 15.37
CA ALA A 239 5.31 5.79 16.72
C ALA A 239 6.78 5.69 17.20
N ALA A 240 7.62 4.90 16.52
CA ALA A 240 9.00 4.61 16.90
C ALA A 240 10.06 5.39 16.12
N ARG A 241 9.64 6.18 15.11
CA ARG A 241 10.48 7.07 14.29
C ARG A 241 10.49 8.48 14.86
#